data_AF-A0A9E7CQU4-F1
#
_entry.id   AF-A0A9E7CQU4-F1
#
_cell.length_a   1.000
_cell.length_b   1.000
_cell.length_c   1.000
_cell.angle_alpha   90.00
_cell.angle_beta   90.00
_cell.angle_gamma   90.00
#
_symmetry.space_group_name_H-M   'P 1'
#
loop_
_entity.id
_entity.type
_entity.pdbx_description
1 polymer ?
#
loop_
_entity_poly.entity_id
_entity_poly.type
_entity_poly.pdbx_seq_one_letter_code
_entity_poly.pdbx_strand_id
1 'polypeptide(L)' 'MHPRIFEGEDLHPFSLNKIYDKAEKKGTLYGMEHKSYWFHVGTPEALMETRAWFEEHTLVEA' A
#
# COMPACT_ATOMS: atom_id res chain seq x y z
N MET A 1 10.10 1.63 5.61
CA MET A 1 10.46 0.18 5.62
C MET A 1 11.98 0.06 5.64
N HIS A 2 12.57 -0.68 6.58
CA HIS A 2 14.03 -0.78 6.69
C HIS A 2 14.57 -2.00 5.91
N PRO A 3 15.66 -1.89 5.12
CA PRO A 3 16.17 -2.98 4.27
C PRO A 3 16.45 -4.31 5.01
N ARG A 4 16.90 -4.26 6.27
CA ARG A 4 17.13 -5.44 7.15
C ARG A 4 16.02 -6.50 7.16
N ILE A 5 14.77 -6.13 6.85
CA ILE A 5 13.65 -7.09 6.85
C ILE A 5 13.75 -8.11 5.70
N PHE A 6 14.61 -7.84 4.71
CA PHE A 6 14.91 -8.71 3.57
C PHE A 6 16.19 -9.54 3.76
N GLU A 7 16.86 -9.46 4.92
CA GLU A 7 18.05 -10.27 5.18
C GLU A 7 17.73 -11.77 5.10
N GLY A 8 18.46 -12.47 4.23
CA GLY A 8 18.26 -13.89 3.96
C GLY A 8 17.21 -14.20 2.88
N GLU A 9 16.64 -13.20 2.20
CA GLU A 9 15.82 -13.40 1.00
C GLU A 9 16.69 -13.48 -0.25
N ASP A 10 16.38 -14.43 -1.15
CA ASP A 10 16.99 -14.50 -2.46
C ASP A 10 16.48 -13.39 -3.38
N LEU A 11 17.28 -12.97 -4.37
CA LEU A 11 16.85 -12.00 -5.36
C LEU A 11 15.90 -12.64 -6.37
N HIS A 12 14.61 -12.57 -6.09
CA HIS A 12 13.54 -13.07 -6.95
C HIS A 12 12.25 -12.26 -6.75
N PRO A 13 11.29 -12.32 -7.69
CA PRO A 13 9.97 -11.77 -7.45
C PRO A 13 9.24 -12.57 -6.36
N PHE A 14 8.78 -11.89 -5.31
CA PHE A 14 7.92 -12.46 -4.27
C PHE A 14 6.94 -11.43 -3.73
N SER A 15 5.89 -11.92 -3.05
CA SER A 15 4.92 -11.05 -2.37
C SER A 15 5.49 -10.50 -1.06
N LEU A 16 5.43 -9.17 -0.89
CA LEU A 16 5.84 -8.50 0.35
C LEU A 16 5.05 -8.94 1.58
N ASN A 17 3.87 -9.55 1.43
CA ASN A 17 3.11 -10.10 2.56
C ASN A 17 3.93 -11.13 3.36
N LYS A 18 4.81 -11.90 2.71
CA LYS A 18 5.72 -12.82 3.42
C LYS A 18 6.61 -12.12 4.43
N ILE A 19 7.02 -10.89 4.14
CA ILE A 19 7.87 -10.06 5.01
C ILE A 19 7.03 -9.45 6.13
N TYR A 20 5.81 -9.01 5.81
CA TYR A 20 4.86 -8.52 6.82
C TYR A 20 4.48 -9.62 7.82
N ASP A 21 4.21 -10.85 7.37
CA ASP A 21 3.94 -12.01 8.24
C ASP A 21 5.11 -12.29 9.19
N LYS A 22 6.35 -12.19 8.69
CA LYS A 22 7.56 -12.32 9.53
C LYS A 22 7.66 -11.21 10.57
N ALA A 23 7.32 -9.99 10.20
CA ALA A 23 7.34 -8.84 11.11
C ALA A 23 6.21 -8.94 12.16
N GLU A 24 5.02 -9.40 11.77
CA GLU A 24 3.88 -9.64 12.66
C GLU A 24 4.24 -10.69 13.71
N LYS A 25 4.79 -11.84 13.30
CA LYS A 25 5.25 -12.91 14.21
C LYS A 25 6.30 -12.46 15.22
N LYS A 26 7.10 -11.43 14.88
CA LYS A 26 8.11 -10.84 15.77
C LYS A 26 7.56 -9.69 16.64
N GLY A 27 6.31 -9.28 16.45
CA GLY A 27 5.71 -8.13 17.13
C GLY A 27 6.31 -6.79 16.68
N THR A 28 6.92 -6.74 15.49
CA THR A 28 7.58 -5.55 14.93
C THR A 28 6.82 -4.93 13.76
N LEU A 29 5.63 -5.45 13.44
CA LEU A 29 4.74 -4.87 12.44
C LEU A 29 3.87 -3.80 13.10
N TYR A 30 3.99 -2.57 12.62
CA TYR A 30 3.21 -1.43 13.08
C TYR A 30 2.46 -0.82 11.89
N GLY A 31 1.31 -0.22 12.16
CA GLY A 31 0.49 0.45 11.16
C GLY A 31 -0.21 1.67 11.73
N MET A 32 -0.74 2.49 10.84
CA MET A 32 -1.58 3.65 11.16
C MET A 32 -2.81 3.65 10.27
N GLU A 33 -3.92 4.13 10.80
CA GLU A 33 -5.13 4.35 10.01
C GLU A 33 -4.92 5.53 9.06
N HIS A 34 -5.16 5.31 7.77
CA HIS A 34 -5.19 6.37 6.76
C HIS A 34 -6.57 7.02 6.76
N LYS A 35 -6.63 8.33 6.97
CA LYS A 35 -7.90 9.08 7.17
C LYS A 35 -8.37 9.87 5.94
N SER A 36 -7.64 9.77 4.84
CA SER A 36 -7.94 10.51 3.61
C SER A 36 -8.37 9.56 2.50
N TYR A 37 -8.81 10.12 1.37
CA TYR A 37 -9.18 9.34 0.20
C TYR A 37 -8.00 8.51 -0.34
N TRP A 38 -8.27 7.27 -0.72
CA TRP A 38 -7.31 6.34 -1.32
C TRP A 38 -7.98 5.60 -2.48
N PHE A 39 -7.25 5.42 -3.58
CA PHE A 39 -7.76 4.82 -4.81
C PHE A 39 -6.84 3.69 -5.27
N HIS A 40 -7.43 2.54 -5.64
CA HIS A 40 -6.72 1.42 -6.23
C HIS A 40 -6.75 1.51 -7.77
N VAL A 41 -5.75 2.14 -8.36
CA VAL A 41 -5.73 2.45 -9.81
C VAL A 41 -4.87 1.42 -10.59
N GLY A 42 -5.32 0.17 -10.60
CA GLY A 42 -4.59 -0.95 -11.22
C GLY A 42 -4.97 -1.25 -12.68
N THR A 43 -6.06 -0.68 -13.19
CA THR A 43 -6.58 -0.94 -14.54
C THR A 43 -6.98 0.37 -15.25
N PRO A 44 -7.10 0.38 -16.59
CA PRO A 44 -7.60 1.54 -17.32
C PRO A 44 -8.98 2.02 -16.87
N GLU A 45 -9.88 1.10 -16.51
CA GLU A 45 -11.22 1.41 -16.02
C GLU A 45 -11.15 2.11 -14.66
N ALA A 46 -10.37 1.58 -13.72
CA ALA A 46 -10.16 2.18 -12.41
C ALA A 46 -9.56 3.61 -12.53
N LEU A 47 -8.74 3.85 -13.55
CA LEU A 47 -8.22 5.19 -13.84
C LEU A 47 -9.33 6.14 -14.29
N MET A 48 -10.25 5.70 -15.14
CA MET A 48 -11.38 6.53 -15.58
C MET A 48 -12.32 6.85 -14.42
N GLU A 49 -12.65 5.86 -13.60
CA GLU A 49 -13.49 6.03 -12.40
C GLU A 49 -12.86 7.02 -11.42
N THR A 50 -11.56 6.86 -11.15
CA THR A 50 -10.82 7.77 -10.27
C THR A 50 -10.86 9.20 -10.81
N ARG A 51 -10.68 9.39 -12.12
CA ARG A 51 -10.74 10.73 -12.74
C ARG A 51 -12.12 11.37 -12.60
N ALA A 52 -13.18 10.62 -12.89
CA ALA A 52 -14.55 11.11 -12.74
C ALA A 52 -14.82 11.55 -11.29
N TRP A 53 -14.33 10.78 -10.31
CA TRP A 53 -14.44 11.16 -8.90
C TRP A 53 -13.81 12.53 -8.60
N PHE A 54 -12.62 12.81 -9.15
CA PHE A 54 -11.94 14.10 -8.99
C PHE A 54 -12.61 15.27 -9.70
N GLU A 55 -13.37 15.04 -10.78
CA GLU A 55 -14.14 16.08 -11.46
C GLU A 55 -15.36 16.51 -10.63
N GLU A 56 -15.94 15.56 -9.89
CA GLU A 56 -17.10 15.79 -9.02
C GLU A 56 -16.72 16.27 -7.61
N HIS A 57 -15.51 15.96 -7.15
CA HIS A 57 -15.05 16.22 -5.78
C HIS A 57 -13.74 17.01 -5.77
N THR A 58 -13.75 18.18 -5.13
CA THR A 58 -12.51 18.90 -4.83
C THR A 58 -11.86 18.28 -3.60
N LEU A 59 -10.55 17.98 -3.66
CA LEU A 59 -9.81 17.58 -2.48
C LEU A 59 -9.81 18.73 -1.47
N VAL A 60 -10.44 18.50 -0.32
CA VAL A 60 -10.28 19.35 0.86
C VAL A 60 -9.27 18.64 1.75
N GLU A 61 -8.20 19.33 2.14
CA GLU A 61 -7.16 18.75 3.00
C GLU A 61 -7.76 18.27 4.34
N ALA A 62 -7.31 17.11 4.79
CA ALA A 62 -7.66 16.49 6.08
C ALA A 62 -6.72 16.96 7.20
#